data_AF-A0A3N5EDB7-F1
#
_entry.id   AF-A0A3N5EDB7-F1
#
_cell.length_a   1.000
_cell.length_b   1.000
_cell.length_c   1.000
_cell.angle_alpha   90.00
_cell.angle_beta   90.00
_cell.angle_gamma   90.00
#
_symmetry.space_group_name_H-M   'P 1'
#
loop_
_entity.id
_entity.type
_entity.pdbx_description
1 polymer ?
#
loop_
_entity_poly.entity_id
_entity_poly.type
_entity_poly.pdbx_seq_one_letter_code
_entity_poly.pdbx_strand_id
1 'polypeptide(L)'
;MFDLFGWDPGMSALAGLFLILGALIIGAVAQVIGKVVVGYEWIFTALAAFVGGWLGSEAFGTLSTWGPEFEGLYVLPALIGGVVLGGVVDFVVRHLTGGSYLEPRPI
;
A
#
# COMPACT_ATOMS: atom_id res chain seq x y z
N MET A 1 -8.93 16.71 -12.15
CA MET A 1 -8.73 16.84 -10.69
C MET A 1 -9.94 16.22 -10.01
N PHE A 2 -9.72 15.24 -9.15
CA PHE A 2 -10.78 14.49 -8.47
C PHE A 2 -11.01 15.11 -7.09
N ASP A 3 -12.20 15.63 -6.82
CA ASP A 3 -12.56 16.24 -5.53
C ASP A 3 -13.41 15.25 -4.72
N LEU A 4 -12.83 14.74 -3.63
CA LEU A 4 -13.43 13.77 -2.73
C LEU A 4 -13.82 14.49 -1.44
N PHE A 5 -15.08 14.88 -1.30
CA PHE A 5 -15.58 15.54 -0.09
C PHE A 5 -14.85 16.87 0.26
N GLY A 6 -14.38 17.62 -0.75
CA GLY A 6 -13.62 18.86 -0.56
C GLY A 6 -12.12 18.65 -0.36
N TRP A 7 -11.67 17.39 -0.41
CA TRP A 7 -10.25 17.05 -0.39
C TRP A 7 -9.77 16.76 -1.81
N ASP A 8 -8.73 17.48 -2.20
CA ASP A 8 -8.01 17.29 -3.45
C ASP A 8 -6.80 16.37 -3.19
N PRO A 9 -6.84 15.12 -3.66
CA PRO A 9 -5.80 14.14 -3.40
C PRO A 9 -4.47 14.41 -4.12
N GLY A 10 -4.40 15.40 -5.01
CA GLY A 10 -3.24 15.67 -5.85
C GLY A 10 -3.18 14.84 -7.14
N MET A 11 -4.09 13.87 -7.32
CA MET A 11 -4.10 12.95 -8.46
C MET A 11 -5.48 12.80 -9.11
N SER A 12 -5.50 12.27 -10.34
CA SER A 12 -6.75 11.97 -11.03
C SER A 12 -7.49 10.75 -10.43
N ALA A 13 -8.76 10.57 -10.81
CA ALA A 13 -9.52 9.38 -10.42
C ALA A 13 -8.92 8.08 -10.99
N LEU A 14 -8.32 8.13 -12.19
CA LEU A 14 -7.66 6.97 -12.79
C LEU A 14 -6.37 6.63 -12.06
N ALA A 15 -5.57 7.64 -11.70
CA ALA A 15 -4.40 7.45 -10.86
C ALA A 15 -4.78 6.88 -9.48
N GLY A 16 -5.86 7.37 -8.88
CA GLY A 16 -6.42 6.81 -7.64
C GLY A 16 -6.83 5.34 -7.78
N LEU A 17 -7.45 4.95 -8.90
CA LEU A 17 -7.77 3.55 -9.19
C LEU A 17 -6.49 2.70 -9.33
N PHE A 18 -5.47 3.21 -10.02
CA PHE A 18 -4.16 2.55 -10.12
C PHE A 18 -3.52 2.32 -8.75
N LEU A 19 -3.57 3.32 -7.88
CA LEU A 19 -3.08 3.22 -6.50
C LEU A 19 -3.83 2.15 -5.70
N ILE A 20 -5.17 2.11 -5.80
CA ILE A 20 -6.00 1.08 -5.16
C ILE A 20 -5.61 -0.31 -5.67
N LEU A 21 -5.48 -0.49 -6.98
CA LEU A 21 -5.08 -1.79 -7.56
C LEU A 21 -3.68 -2.20 -7.10
N GLY A 22 -2.72 -1.28 -7.08
CA GLY A 22 -1.37 -1.54 -6.55
C GLY A 22 -1.39 -1.96 -5.08
N ALA A 23 -2.19 -1.28 -4.26
CA ALA A 23 -2.35 -1.61 -2.85
C ALA A 23 -3.00 -2.98 -2.62
N LEU A 24 -4.02 -3.35 -3.41
CA LEU A 24 -4.64 -4.68 -3.39
C LEU A 24 -3.65 -5.77 -3.79
N ILE A 25 -2.80 -5.52 -4.79
CA ILE A 25 -1.73 -6.45 -5.20
C ILE A 25 -0.74 -6.65 -4.05
N ILE A 26 -0.29 -5.57 -3.39
CA ILE A 26 0.62 -5.67 -2.23
C ILE A 26 -0.01 -6.51 -1.11
N GLY A 27 -1.28 -6.26 -0.76
CA GLY A 27 -2.00 -7.07 0.22
C GLY A 27 -2.11 -8.54 -0.18
N ALA A 28 -2.49 -8.82 -1.43
CA ALA A 28 -2.60 -10.18 -1.95
C ALA A 28 -1.25 -10.92 -1.93
N VAL A 29 -0.15 -10.24 -2.30
CA VAL A 29 1.21 -10.79 -2.21
C VAL A 29 1.57 -11.09 -0.76
N ALA A 30 1.29 -10.18 0.16
CA ALA A 30 1.54 -10.41 1.58
C ALA A 30 0.77 -11.63 2.10
N GLN A 31 -0.47 -11.85 1.68
CA GLN A 31 -1.27 -13.03 2.06
C GLN A 31 -0.62 -14.37 1.71
N VAL A 32 0.16 -14.40 0.63
CA VAL A 32 0.82 -15.61 0.12
C VAL A 32 2.17 -15.84 0.80
N ILE A 33 2.86 -14.78 1.20
CA ILE A 33 4.18 -14.86 1.82
C ILE A 33 4.04 -15.17 3.31
N GLY A 34 4.75 -16.19 3.79
CA GLY A 34 4.79 -16.58 5.21
C GLY A 34 3.50 -17.25 5.71
N LYS A 35 3.40 -17.41 7.03
CA LYS A 35 2.27 -18.01 7.73
C LYS A 35 1.27 -16.95 8.17
N VAL A 36 0.11 -16.98 7.51
CA VAL A 36 -1.07 -16.18 7.89
C VAL A 36 -2.05 -17.08 8.65
N VAL A 37 -2.53 -16.59 9.80
CA VAL A 37 -3.47 -17.31 10.68
C VAL A 37 -4.91 -16.95 10.35
N VAL A 38 -5.16 -15.68 10.01
CA VAL A 38 -6.49 -15.15 9.73
C VAL A 38 -6.63 -14.82 8.24
N GLY A 39 -7.72 -15.29 7.61
CA GLY A 39 -7.90 -15.19 6.15
C GLY A 39 -8.00 -13.76 5.57
N TYR A 40 -8.19 -12.76 6.41
CA TYR A 40 -8.43 -11.36 6.03
C TYR A 40 -7.32 -10.39 6.49
N GLU A 41 -6.15 -10.89 6.93
CA GLU A 41 -5.00 -10.05 7.31
C GLU A 41 -4.58 -9.10 6.17
N TRP A 42 -4.64 -9.60 4.92
CA TRP A 42 -4.30 -8.84 3.71
C TRP A 42 -5.09 -7.56 3.50
N ILE A 43 -6.30 -7.44 4.06
CA ILE A 43 -7.13 -6.24 3.91
C ILE A 43 -6.47 -5.07 4.65
N PHE A 44 -5.97 -5.30 5.87
CA PHE A 44 -5.28 -4.28 6.64
C PHE A 44 -3.97 -3.86 5.95
N THR A 45 -3.26 -4.82 5.38
CA THR A 45 -2.04 -4.58 4.59
C THR A 45 -2.34 -3.77 3.33
N ALA A 46 -3.42 -4.08 2.60
CA ALA A 46 -3.84 -3.32 1.43
C ALA A 46 -4.25 -1.89 1.79
N LEU A 47 -5.03 -1.69 2.86
CA LEU A 47 -5.40 -0.36 3.33
C LEU A 47 -4.17 0.47 3.73
N ALA A 48 -3.24 -0.14 4.44
CA ALA A 48 -1.98 0.48 4.82
C ALA A 48 -1.11 0.82 3.59
N ALA A 49 -1.05 -0.08 2.60
CA ALA A 49 -0.33 0.16 1.35
C ALA A 49 -0.95 1.30 0.53
N PHE A 50 -2.28 1.42 0.52
CA PHE A 50 -2.96 2.54 -0.13
C PHE A 50 -2.59 3.88 0.52
N VAL A 51 -2.70 3.97 1.85
CA VAL A 51 -2.35 5.19 2.60
C VAL A 51 -0.86 5.50 2.45
N GLY A 52 0.00 4.48 2.54
CA GLY A 52 1.43 4.61 2.40
C GLY A 52 1.82 5.09 1.00
N GLY A 53 1.17 4.59 -0.04
CA GLY A 53 1.45 5.01 -1.41
C GLY A 53 0.95 6.41 -1.71
N TRP A 54 -0.22 6.80 -1.18
CA TRP A 54 -0.67 8.19 -1.26
C TRP A 54 0.31 9.14 -0.55
N LEU A 55 0.74 8.81 0.67
CA LEU A 55 1.74 9.60 1.40
C LEU A 55 3.07 9.66 0.65
N GLY A 56 3.52 8.53 0.09
CA GLY A 56 4.75 8.44 -0.69
C GLY A 56 4.73 9.35 -1.92
N SER A 57 3.59 9.43 -2.61
CA SER A 57 3.41 10.26 -3.81
C SER A 57 3.23 11.75 -3.51
N GLU A 58 2.48 12.10 -2.47
CA GLU A 58 1.97 13.48 -2.32
C GLU A 58 2.51 14.21 -1.09
N ALA A 59 2.75 13.50 0.01
CA ALA A 59 2.87 14.15 1.32
C ALA A 59 4.25 14.78 1.59
N PHE A 60 5.30 14.42 0.84
CA PHE A 60 6.68 14.86 1.11
C PHE A 60 7.22 15.91 0.12
N GLY A 61 6.35 16.54 -0.68
CA GLY A 61 6.73 17.63 -1.59
C GLY A 61 7.87 17.23 -2.51
N THR A 62 9.00 17.95 -2.47
CA THR A 62 10.17 17.69 -3.34
C THR A 62 10.77 16.29 -3.18
N LEU A 63 10.56 15.64 -2.03
CA LEU A 63 11.04 14.27 -1.80
C LEU A 63 10.16 13.22 -2.48
N SER A 64 8.96 13.60 -2.91
CA SER A 64 8.01 12.76 -3.63
C SER A 64 7.96 13.05 -5.13
N THR A 65 8.41 14.22 -5.59
CA THR A 65 8.33 14.62 -7.00
C THR A 65 9.49 14.07 -7.83
N TRP A 66 9.58 12.75 -7.97
CA TRP A 66 10.60 12.11 -8.80
C TRP A 66 10.14 10.77 -9.37
N GLY A 67 10.78 10.38 -10.47
CA GLY A 67 10.45 9.15 -11.19
C GLY A 67 9.26 9.30 -12.14
N PRO A 68 8.71 8.17 -12.64
CA PRO A 68 7.57 8.17 -13.54
C PRO A 68 6.31 8.74 -12.87
N GLU A 69 5.69 9.70 -13.56
CA GLU A 69 4.43 10.31 -13.15
C GLU A 69 3.29 9.80 -14.02
N PHE A 70 2.16 9.48 -13.40
CA PHE A 70 0.92 9.11 -14.08
C PHE A 70 -0.25 9.91 -13.50
N GLU A 71 -0.70 10.92 -14.24
CA GLU A 71 -1.86 11.76 -13.89
C GLU A 71 -1.83 12.31 -12.43
N GLY A 72 -0.67 12.82 -12.02
CA GLY A 72 -0.44 13.35 -10.67
C GLY A 72 0.04 12.32 -9.64
N LEU A 73 0.12 11.03 -9.98
CA LEU A 73 0.71 9.99 -9.12
C LEU A 73 2.18 9.74 -9.48
N TYR A 74 3.09 10.00 -8.55
CA TYR A 74 4.49 9.59 -8.66
C TYR A 74 4.64 8.11 -8.31
N VAL A 75 4.75 7.27 -9.34
CA VAL A 75 4.59 5.81 -9.23
C VAL A 75 5.65 5.16 -8.33
N LEU A 76 6.91 5.57 -8.47
CA LEU A 76 8.01 4.99 -7.67
C LEU A 76 7.91 5.38 -6.19
N PRO A 77 7.76 6.67 -5.83
CA PRO A 77 7.49 7.10 -4.46
C PRO A 77 6.24 6.43 -3.85
N ALA A 78 5.15 6.31 -4.62
CA ALA A 78 3.94 5.63 -4.18
C ALA A 78 4.18 4.15 -3.88
N LEU A 79 4.91 3.44 -4.74
CA LEU A 79 5.24 2.04 -4.51
C LEU A 79 6.09 1.86 -3.25
N ILE A 80 7.10 2.72 -3.05
CA ILE A 80 7.96 2.68 -1.86
C ILE A 80 7.13 2.92 -0.60
N GLY A 81 6.34 4.00 -0.57
CA GLY A 81 5.49 4.31 0.58
C GLY A 81 4.49 3.20 0.89
N GLY A 82 3.87 2.61 -0.15
CA GLY A 82 2.92 1.52 -0.01
C GLY A 82 3.56 0.24 0.53
N VAL A 83 4.74 -0.15 0.02
CA VAL A 83 5.48 -1.32 0.52
C VAL A 83 5.96 -1.11 1.95
N VAL A 84 6.47 0.07 2.29
CA VAL A 84 6.97 0.38 3.64
C VAL A 84 5.83 0.36 4.66
N LEU A 85 4.76 1.15 4.44
CA LEU A 85 3.67 1.19 5.41
C LEU A 85 2.87 -0.12 5.43
N GLY A 86 2.61 -0.70 4.26
CA GLY A 86 1.98 -2.01 4.12
C GLY A 86 2.76 -3.10 4.87
N GLY A 87 4.08 -3.18 4.67
CA GLY A 87 4.93 -4.15 5.34
C GLY A 87 4.98 -3.96 6.86
N VAL A 88 5.02 -2.72 7.35
CA VAL A 88 4.95 -2.43 8.79
C VAL A 88 3.63 -2.91 9.39
N VAL A 89 2.51 -2.56 8.78
CA VAL A 89 1.18 -2.99 9.27
C VAL A 89 1.03 -4.50 9.20
N ASP A 90 1.47 -5.12 8.11
CA ASP A 90 1.41 -6.57 7.95
C ASP A 90 2.21 -7.30 9.04
N PHE A 91 3.42 -6.81 9.33
CA PHE A 91 4.24 -7.32 10.42
C PHE A 91 3.54 -7.21 11.78
N VAL A 92 2.94 -6.05 12.07
CA VAL A 92 2.20 -5.84 13.32
C VAL A 92 0.98 -6.76 13.41
N VAL A 93 0.17 -6.83 12.35
CA VAL A 93 -1.03 -7.68 12.30
C VAL A 93 -0.66 -9.14 12.53
N ARG A 94 0.35 -9.66 11.85
CA ARG A 94 0.82 -11.05 12.06
C ARG A 94 1.29 -11.29 13.48
N HIS A 95 2.04 -10.35 14.04
CA HIS A 95 2.52 -10.47 15.40
C HIS A 95 1.34 -10.58 16.41
N LEU A 96 0.26 -9.85 16.15
CA LEU A 96 -0.95 -9.87 16.98
C LEU A 96 -1.83 -11.11 16.74
N THR A 97 -1.88 -11.65 15.52
CA THR A 97 -2.68 -12.84 15.18
C THR A 97 -1.96 -14.17 15.40
N GLY A 98 -0.65 -14.14 15.71
CA GLY A 98 0.19 -15.34 15.82
C GLY A 98 0.70 -15.85 14.47
N GLY A 99 0.58 -15.05 13.41
CA GLY A 99 1.24 -15.26 12.12
C GLY A 99 2.74 -15.02 12.20
N SER A 100 3.47 -15.43 11.16
CA SER A 100 4.93 -15.28 11.12
C SER A 100 5.46 -15.27 9.69
N TYR A 101 6.58 -14.58 9.48
CA TYR A 101 7.39 -14.68 8.26
C TYR A 101 8.50 -15.72 8.35
N LEU A 102 8.84 -16.15 9.57
CA LEU A 102 9.94 -17.08 9.85
C LEU A 102 9.54 -18.53 9.62
N GLU A 103 8.23 -18.81 9.62
CA GLU A 103 7.67 -20.14 9.33
C GLU A 103 7.06 -20.12 7.93
N PRO A 104 7.71 -20.74 6.92
CA PRO A 104 7.12 -20.90 5.60
C PRO A 104 5.86 -21.76 5.68
N ARG A 105 4.86 -21.43 4.86
CA ARG A 105 3.70 -22.31 4.68
C ARG A 105 4.16 -23.64 4.06
N PRO A 106 3.76 -24.80 4.61
CA PRO A 106 3.94 -26.07 3.91
C PRO A 106 3.12 -26.01 2.62
N ILE A 107 3.82 -26.13 1.49
CA ILE A 107 3.22 -26.24 0.14
C ILE A 107 2.58 -27.60 -0.07
#